data_AF-A0A060C7L4-F1
#
_entry.id   AF-A0A060C7L4-F1
#
_cell.length_a   1.000
_cell.length_b   1.000
_cell.length_c   1.000
_cell.angle_alpha   90.00
_cell.angle_beta   90.00
_cell.angle_gamma   90.00
#
_symmetry.space_group_name_H-M   'P 1'
#
loop_
_entity.id
_entity.type
_entity.pdbx_description
1 polymer ?
#
loop_
_entity_poly.entity_id
_entity_poly.type
_entity_poly.pdbx_seq_one_letter_code
_entity_poly.pdbx_strand_id
1 'polypeptide(L)'
;MTGRSATKGERPRAPIRLPRTLARAAALSLAGAVALTASLAGLRALDRAFPPPLNPPALSREALDRDGLLLRALATPDGVWRLPVKLADVDPAYLSMLVAYEDRRFRDHAGVDPVAVLRAAGQFALNGRIVSGASTLTMQVR
;
A
#
# COMPACT_ATOMS: atom_id res chain seq x y z
N MET A 1 18.66 79.79 0.94
CA MET A 1 17.26 79.30 0.89
C MET A 1 17.04 78.64 -0.46
N THR A 2 17.10 77.30 -0.47
CA THR A 2 15.97 76.36 -0.71
C THR A 2 15.78 76.12 -2.22
N GLY A 3 16.30 75.01 -2.77
CA GLY A 3 15.65 73.69 -2.79
C GLY A 3 14.94 73.54 -4.14
N ARG A 4 14.98 72.45 -4.90
CA ARG A 4 14.88 71.03 -4.51
C ARG A 4 15.26 70.17 -5.74
N SER A 5 16.00 69.10 -5.51
CA SER A 5 16.30 68.03 -6.47
C SER A 5 15.01 67.30 -6.86
N ALA A 6 14.74 67.17 -8.16
CA ALA A 6 13.62 66.38 -8.68
C ALA A 6 14.03 64.91 -8.76
N THR A 7 13.49 64.09 -7.87
CA THR A 7 13.68 62.64 -7.84
C THR A 7 13.04 62.01 -9.08
N LYS A 8 13.88 61.33 -9.87
CA LYS A 8 13.47 60.49 -11.00
C LYS A 8 12.58 59.36 -10.48
N GLY A 9 11.27 59.50 -10.66
CA GLY A 9 10.29 58.53 -10.19
C GLY A 9 10.51 57.14 -10.78
N GLU A 10 10.86 56.17 -9.94
CA GLU A 10 10.74 54.75 -10.26
C GLU A 10 9.28 54.45 -10.58
N ARG A 11 9.01 53.99 -11.80
CA ARG A 11 7.66 53.52 -12.16
C ARG A 11 7.34 52.29 -11.31
N PRO A 12 6.19 52.24 -10.62
CA PRO A 12 5.82 51.07 -9.85
C PRO A 12 5.73 49.86 -10.78
N ARG A 13 6.47 48.78 -10.47
CA ARG A 13 6.38 47.52 -11.19
C ARG A 13 4.95 47.00 -11.07
N ALA A 14 4.25 46.87 -12.20
CA ALA A 14 2.89 46.34 -12.21
C ALA A 14 2.87 44.94 -11.56
N PRO A 15 1.89 44.62 -10.70
CA PRO A 15 1.81 43.29 -10.10
C PRO A 15 1.64 42.25 -11.19
N ILE A 16 2.48 41.23 -11.18
CA ILE A 16 2.41 40.09 -12.10
C ILE A 16 1.07 39.39 -11.84
N ARG A 17 0.07 39.61 -12.69
CA ARG A 17 -1.23 38.95 -12.60
C ARG A 17 -1.14 37.61 -13.33
N LEU A 18 -1.23 36.51 -12.58
CA LEU A 18 -1.32 35.18 -13.15
C LEU A 18 -2.60 35.06 -14.00
N PRO A 19 -2.53 34.48 -15.21
CA PRO A 19 -3.71 34.21 -16.02
C PRO A 19 -4.67 33.32 -15.24
N ARG A 20 -5.98 33.58 -15.38
CA ARG A 20 -7.06 32.89 -14.64
C ARG A 20 -7.02 31.36 -14.78
N THR A 21 -6.49 30.84 -15.89
CA THR A 21 -6.27 29.41 -16.13
C THR A 21 -5.22 28.81 -15.22
N LEU A 22 -4.07 29.50 -15.02
CA LEU A 22 -3.04 29.07 -14.08
C LEU A 22 -3.51 29.15 -12.62
N ALA A 23 -4.30 30.17 -12.28
CA ALA A 23 -4.90 30.29 -10.94
C ALA A 23 -5.89 29.15 -10.65
N ARG A 24 -6.73 28.76 -11.63
CA ARG A 24 -7.66 27.61 -11.52
C ARG A 24 -6.92 26.28 -11.44
N ALA A 25 -5.89 26.08 -12.26
CA ALA A 25 -5.07 24.87 -12.24
C ALA A 25 -4.34 24.72 -10.88
N ALA A 26 -3.81 25.81 -10.32
CA ALA A 26 -3.20 25.82 -9.00
C ALA A 26 -4.23 25.48 -7.89
N ALA A 27 -5.43 26.06 -7.95
CA ALA A 27 -6.48 25.79 -6.99
C ALA A 27 -6.96 24.32 -7.04
N LEU A 28 -7.13 23.74 -8.23
CA LEU A 28 -7.49 22.33 -8.41
C LEU A 28 -6.39 21.39 -7.90
N SER A 29 -5.13 21.72 -8.18
CA SER A 29 -3.99 20.94 -7.70
C SER A 29 -3.89 20.96 -6.17
N LEU A 30 -4.11 22.13 -5.56
CA LEU A 30 -4.13 22.27 -4.11
C LEU A 30 -5.30 21.49 -3.48
N ALA A 31 -6.50 21.60 -4.04
CA ALA A 31 -7.67 20.84 -3.58
C ALA A 31 -7.43 19.33 -3.67
N GLY A 32 -6.84 18.86 -4.78
CA GLY A 32 -6.46 17.46 -4.95
C GLY A 32 -5.43 16.99 -3.93
N ALA A 33 -4.41 17.80 -3.65
CA ALA A 33 -3.39 17.50 -2.65
C ALA A 33 -3.98 17.44 -1.23
N VAL A 34 -4.88 18.36 -0.88
CA VAL A 34 -5.60 18.36 0.40
C VAL A 34 -6.47 17.10 0.53
N ALA A 35 -7.24 16.76 -0.50
CA ALA A 35 -8.07 15.56 -0.50
C ALA A 35 -7.23 14.29 -0.34
N LEU A 36 -6.14 14.15 -1.09
CA LEU A 36 -5.23 13.01 -0.98
C LEU A 36 -4.62 12.90 0.41
N THR A 37 -4.18 14.02 0.99
CA THR A 37 -3.59 14.05 2.33
C THR A 37 -4.63 13.65 3.39
N ALA A 38 -5.86 14.16 3.29
CA ALA A 38 -6.95 13.80 4.18
C ALA A 38 -7.31 12.30 4.05
N SER A 39 -7.34 11.76 2.83
CA SER A 39 -7.55 10.32 2.61
C SER A 39 -6.45 9.46 3.22
N LEU A 40 -5.17 9.80 3.01
CA LEU A 40 -4.05 9.08 3.63
C LEU A 40 -4.09 9.17 5.17
N ALA A 41 -4.38 10.34 5.71
CA ALA A 41 -4.54 10.52 7.15
C ALA A 41 -5.70 9.68 7.70
N GLY A 42 -6.83 9.65 7.00
CA GLY A 42 -7.98 8.82 7.33
C GLY A 42 -7.65 7.33 7.30
N LEU A 43 -6.99 6.85 6.25
CA LEU A 43 -6.55 5.44 6.16
C LEU A 43 -5.61 5.07 7.31
N ARG A 44 -4.65 5.94 7.66
CA ARG A 44 -3.78 5.71 8.83
C ARG A 44 -4.52 5.74 10.16
N ALA A 45 -5.54 6.58 10.29
CA ALA A 45 -6.36 6.62 11.50
C ALA A 45 -7.18 5.32 11.65
N LEU A 46 -7.75 4.83 10.55
CA LEU A 46 -8.48 3.55 10.51
C LEU A 46 -7.56 2.37 10.82
N ASP A 47 -6.39 2.30 10.20
CA ASP A 47 -5.40 1.24 10.46
C ASP A 47 -5.00 1.17 11.94
N ARG A 48 -4.81 2.34 12.58
CA ARG A 48 -4.52 2.40 14.03
C ARG A 48 -5.73 2.05 14.91
N ALA A 49 -6.93 2.40 14.48
CA ALA A 49 -8.15 2.11 15.22
C ALA A 49 -8.56 0.63 15.11
N PHE A 50 -8.21 -0.02 13.99
CA PHE A 50 -8.58 -1.39 13.67
C PHE A 50 -7.34 -2.20 13.23
N PRO A 51 -6.36 -2.43 14.13
CA PRO A 51 -5.19 -3.21 13.76
C PRO A 51 -5.59 -4.66 13.42
N PRO A 52 -4.94 -5.29 12.43
CA PRO A 52 -5.20 -6.68 12.11
C PRO A 52 -4.84 -7.61 13.29
N PRO A 53 -5.55 -8.73 13.48
CA PRO A 53 -5.18 -9.72 14.48
C PRO A 53 -3.85 -10.38 14.06
N LEU A 54 -2.77 -10.08 14.76
CA LEU A 54 -1.43 -10.64 14.49
C LEU A 54 -1.12 -11.91 15.29
N ASN A 55 -2.12 -12.51 15.91
CA ASN A 55 -1.93 -13.72 16.70
C ASN A 55 -1.62 -14.89 15.76
N PRO A 56 -0.52 -15.63 15.99
CA PRO A 56 -0.23 -16.79 15.18
C PRO A 56 -1.37 -17.82 15.29
N PRO A 57 -1.76 -18.47 14.19
CA PRO A 57 -2.80 -19.48 14.24
C PRO A 57 -2.37 -20.67 15.11
N ALA A 58 -3.34 -21.32 15.75
CA ALA A 58 -3.07 -22.55 16.49
C ALA A 58 -2.50 -23.62 15.54
N LEU A 59 -1.45 -24.32 15.98
CA LEU A 59 -0.85 -25.42 15.25
C LEU A 59 -1.45 -26.76 15.69
N SER A 60 -1.39 -27.72 14.78
CA SER A 60 -1.75 -29.11 15.06
C SER A 60 -0.83 -29.71 16.12
N ARG A 61 -1.39 -30.50 17.03
CA ARG A 61 -0.57 -31.34 17.93
C ARG A 61 -0.14 -32.59 17.19
N GLU A 62 1.15 -32.88 17.23
CA GLU A 62 1.76 -34.02 16.54
C GLU A 62 2.09 -35.13 17.53
N ALA A 63 1.74 -36.36 17.16
CA ALA A 63 2.25 -37.58 17.78
C ALA A 63 3.33 -38.16 16.86
N LEU A 64 4.55 -38.21 17.38
CA LEU A 64 5.72 -38.73 16.68
C LEU A 64 6.10 -40.10 17.26
N ASP A 65 6.78 -40.93 16.47
CA ASP A 65 7.41 -42.14 16.98
C ASP A 65 8.75 -41.84 17.71
N ARG A 66 9.47 -42.90 18.08
CA ARG A 66 10.76 -42.77 18.79
C ARG A 66 11.87 -42.14 17.94
N ASP A 67 11.74 -42.21 16.62
CA ASP A 67 12.71 -41.73 15.64
C ASP A 67 12.31 -40.34 15.11
N GLY A 68 11.17 -39.81 15.56
CA GLY A 68 10.65 -38.49 15.19
C GLY A 68 9.75 -38.50 13.95
N LEU A 69 9.36 -39.66 13.43
CA LEU A 69 8.44 -39.75 12.29
C LEU A 69 7.01 -39.47 12.74
N LEU A 70 6.29 -38.67 11.93
CA LEU A 70 4.90 -38.32 12.19
C LEU A 70 4.00 -39.55 12.12
N LEU A 71 3.43 -39.94 13.26
CA LEU A 71 2.41 -41.00 13.33
C LEU A 71 1.01 -40.43 13.13
N ARG A 72 0.73 -39.27 13.74
CA ARG A 72 -0.58 -38.63 13.65
C ARG A 72 -0.50 -37.13 13.95
N ALA A 73 -1.27 -36.34 13.21
CA ALA A 73 -1.57 -34.96 13.56
C ALA A 73 -3.02 -34.83 14.03
N LEU A 74 -3.23 -34.10 15.11
CA LEU A 74 -4.56 -33.70 15.58
C LEU A 74 -4.94 -32.36 14.94
N ALA A 75 -6.19 -32.25 14.50
CA ALA A 75 -6.71 -30.99 14.00
C ALA A 75 -6.65 -29.91 15.08
N THR A 76 -6.50 -28.67 14.66
CA THR A 76 -6.57 -27.48 15.50
C THR A 76 -7.98 -27.32 16.07
N PRO A 77 -8.21 -26.44 17.07
CA PRO A 77 -9.54 -26.21 17.63
C PRO A 77 -10.59 -25.78 16.61
N ASP A 78 -10.18 -25.16 15.50
CA ASP A 78 -11.00 -24.78 14.36
C ASP A 78 -11.14 -25.88 13.29
N GLY A 79 -10.67 -27.10 13.56
CA GLY A 79 -10.90 -28.29 12.71
C GLY A 79 -9.98 -28.40 11.50
N VAL A 80 -8.89 -27.62 11.45
CA VAL A 80 -7.95 -27.59 10.32
C VAL A 80 -6.64 -28.27 10.70
N TRP A 81 -5.93 -28.86 9.74
CA TRP A 81 -4.56 -29.32 9.97
C TRP A 81 -3.57 -28.21 9.65
N ARG A 82 -2.76 -27.83 10.65
CA ARG A 82 -1.68 -26.84 10.50
C ARG A 82 -0.39 -27.39 11.07
N LEU A 83 0.42 -28.00 10.22
CA LEU A 83 1.72 -28.56 10.62
C LEU A 83 2.77 -27.43 10.65
N PRO A 84 3.63 -27.37 11.68
CA PRO A 84 4.74 -26.44 11.70
C PRO A 84 5.71 -26.70 10.55
N VAL A 85 6.09 -25.65 9.83
CA VAL A 85 7.13 -25.71 8.79
C VAL A 85 8.01 -24.49 8.93
N LYS A 86 9.33 -24.64 8.86
CA LYS A 86 10.25 -23.51 8.77
C LYS A 86 10.47 -23.18 7.31
N LEU A 87 10.74 -21.92 7.01
CA LEU A 87 11.03 -21.48 5.64
C LEU A 87 12.22 -22.23 5.02
N ALA A 88 13.20 -22.65 5.84
CA ALA A 88 14.35 -23.43 5.41
C ALA A 88 14.01 -24.88 5.01
N ASP A 89 12.85 -25.39 5.45
CA ASP A 89 12.37 -26.74 5.13
C ASP A 89 11.53 -26.76 3.84
N VAL A 90 11.27 -25.58 3.25
CA VAL A 90 10.48 -25.43 2.02
C VAL A 90 11.41 -25.33 0.81
N ASP A 91 11.06 -26.03 -0.26
CA ASP A 91 11.79 -25.96 -1.53
C ASP A 91 11.90 -24.50 -2.02
N PRO A 92 13.14 -23.97 -2.22
CA PRO A 92 13.34 -22.63 -2.76
C PRO A 92 12.66 -22.40 -4.11
N ALA A 93 12.50 -23.44 -4.94
CA ALA A 93 11.79 -23.35 -6.21
C ALA A 93 10.29 -23.09 -6.00
N TYR A 94 9.68 -23.73 -5.00
CA TYR A 94 8.28 -23.47 -4.63
C TYR A 94 8.10 -22.03 -4.17
N LEU A 95 8.98 -21.53 -3.28
CA LEU A 95 8.91 -20.14 -2.81
C LEU A 95 9.07 -19.15 -3.96
N SER A 96 9.99 -19.42 -4.89
CA SER A 96 10.21 -18.57 -6.07
C SER A 96 8.99 -18.55 -6.99
N MET A 97 8.36 -19.70 -7.21
CA MET A 97 7.13 -19.83 -7.99
C MET A 97 5.97 -19.09 -7.31
N LEU A 98 5.76 -19.30 -6.00
CA LEU A 98 4.70 -18.65 -5.24
C LEU A 98 4.79 -17.14 -5.35
N VAL A 99 5.98 -16.57 -5.10
CA VAL A 99 6.22 -15.13 -5.24
C VAL A 99 5.99 -14.69 -6.69
N ALA A 100 6.49 -15.42 -7.69
CA ALA A 100 6.33 -15.02 -9.09
C ALA A 100 4.86 -14.98 -9.55
N TYR A 101 4.02 -15.89 -9.06
CA TYR A 101 2.62 -16.02 -9.46
C TYR A 101 1.66 -15.14 -8.63
N GLU A 102 1.81 -15.12 -7.30
CA GLU A 102 0.88 -14.40 -6.42
C GLU A 102 1.29 -12.93 -6.23
N ASP A 103 2.60 -12.65 -6.14
CA ASP A 103 3.08 -11.33 -5.78
C ASP A 103 4.50 -11.06 -6.32
N ARG A 104 4.58 -10.85 -7.64
CA ARG A 104 5.87 -10.73 -8.35
C ARG A 104 6.78 -9.64 -7.79
N ARG A 105 6.20 -8.61 -7.15
CA ARG A 105 6.92 -7.46 -6.59
C ARG A 105 6.92 -7.45 -5.07
N PHE A 106 6.70 -8.62 -4.45
CA PHE A 106 6.63 -8.79 -3.00
C PHE A 106 7.77 -8.09 -2.24
N ARG A 107 8.99 -8.12 -2.79
CA ARG A 107 10.18 -7.53 -2.17
C ARG A 107 10.32 -6.01 -2.40
N ASP A 108 9.55 -5.44 -3.32
CA ASP A 108 9.63 -4.05 -3.74
C ASP A 108 8.59 -3.15 -3.06
N HIS A 109 7.68 -3.72 -2.25
CA HIS A 109 6.61 -2.97 -1.59
C HIS A 109 6.41 -3.33 -0.12
N ALA A 110 5.88 -2.38 0.65
CA ALA A 110 5.60 -2.55 2.08
C ALA A 110 4.18 -3.08 2.34
N GLY A 111 3.85 -4.22 1.75
CA GLY A 111 2.55 -4.90 1.90
C GLY A 111 1.42 -4.42 0.98
N VAL A 112 1.46 -3.21 0.42
CA VAL A 112 0.54 -2.77 -0.65
C VAL A 112 1.34 -2.36 -1.86
N ASP A 113 0.98 -2.91 -3.02
CA ASP A 113 1.59 -2.60 -4.30
C ASP A 113 0.85 -1.44 -5.01
N PRO A 114 1.40 -0.19 -5.06
CA PRO A 114 0.73 0.93 -5.70
C PRO A 114 0.58 0.77 -7.21
N VAL A 115 1.50 0.06 -7.87
CA VAL A 115 1.47 -0.14 -9.32
C VAL A 115 0.40 -1.17 -9.68
N ALA A 116 0.26 -2.23 -8.89
CA ALA A 116 -0.82 -3.20 -9.04
C ALA A 116 -2.19 -2.55 -8.79
N VAL A 117 -2.31 -1.70 -7.77
CA VAL A 117 -3.54 -0.92 -7.49
C VAL A 117 -3.88 0.00 -8.65
N LEU A 118 -2.94 0.80 -9.15
CA LEU A 118 -3.18 1.71 -10.27
C LEU A 118 -3.54 0.95 -11.56
N ARG A 119 -2.87 -0.16 -11.84
CA ARG A 119 -3.18 -1.05 -12.97
C ARG A 119 -4.59 -1.62 -12.85
N ALA A 120 -4.96 -2.17 -11.69
CA ALA A 120 -6.28 -2.75 -11.46
C ALA A 120 -7.39 -1.68 -11.56
N ALA A 121 -7.18 -0.51 -10.97
CA ALA A 121 -8.11 0.62 -11.04
C ALA A 121 -8.28 1.12 -12.48
N GLY A 122 -7.19 1.26 -13.24
CA GLY A 122 -7.23 1.64 -14.65
C GLY A 122 -7.97 0.61 -15.50
N GLN A 123 -7.70 -0.68 -15.31
CA GLN A 123 -8.42 -1.74 -16.01
C GLN A 123 -9.91 -1.77 -15.67
N PHE A 124 -10.26 -1.57 -14.40
CA PHE A 124 -11.66 -1.45 -13.98
C PHE A 124 -12.36 -0.27 -14.66
N ALA A 125 -11.73 0.91 -14.64
CA ALA A 125 -12.29 2.11 -15.27
C ALA A 125 -12.50 1.95 -16.78
N LEU A 126 -11.56 1.29 -17.46
CA LEU A 126 -11.62 1.06 -18.92
C LEU A 126 -12.60 -0.04 -19.33
N ASN A 127 -12.74 -1.10 -18.52
CA ASN A 127 -13.55 -2.27 -18.89
C ASN A 127 -14.92 -2.31 -18.20
N GLY A 128 -15.17 -1.43 -17.23
CA GLY A 128 -16.40 -1.41 -16.43
C GLY A 128 -16.59 -2.66 -15.53
N ARG A 129 -15.57 -3.52 -15.41
CA ARG A 129 -15.57 -4.74 -14.62
C ARG A 129 -14.19 -5.04 -14.06
N ILE A 130 -14.12 -5.83 -13.01
CA ILE A 130 -12.85 -6.28 -12.43
C ILE A 130 -12.18 -7.22 -13.43
N VAL A 131 -11.00 -6.83 -13.92
CA VAL A 131 -10.19 -7.64 -14.85
C VAL A 131 -9.00 -8.29 -14.14
N SER A 132 -8.54 -7.69 -13.03
CA SER A 132 -7.39 -8.16 -12.28
C SER A 132 -7.46 -7.76 -10.81
N GLY A 133 -6.67 -8.46 -9.99
CA GLY A 133 -6.47 -8.12 -8.59
C GLY A 133 -5.31 -7.13 -8.37
N ALA A 134 -5.31 -6.55 -7.17
CA ALA A 134 -4.21 -5.75 -6.62
C ALA A 134 -3.75 -6.25 -5.24
N SER A 135 -4.23 -7.44 -4.82
CA SER A 135 -3.87 -8.05 -3.54
C SER A 135 -2.42 -8.53 -3.55
N THR A 136 -1.76 -8.41 -2.41
CA THR A 136 -0.39 -8.87 -2.15
C THR A 136 -0.41 -10.08 -1.23
N LEU A 137 0.71 -10.80 -1.12
CA LEU A 137 0.83 -11.89 -0.14
C LEU A 137 0.57 -11.39 1.30
N THR A 138 1.05 -10.20 1.65
CA THR A 138 0.83 -9.61 2.98
C THR A 138 -0.64 -9.39 3.31
N MET A 139 -1.48 -9.06 2.31
CA MET A 139 -2.92 -8.87 2.52
C MET A 139 -3.68 -10.19 2.66
N GLN A 140 -3.15 -11.29 2.10
CA GLN A 140 -3.80 -12.60 2.10
C GLN A 140 -3.53 -13.39 3.38
N VAL A 141 -2.37 -13.18 4.02
CA VAL A 141 -2.03 -13.86 5.28
C VAL A 141 -3.05 -13.44 6.33
N ARG A 142 -3.78 -14.43 6.86
CA ARG A 142 -4.87 -14.27 7.81
C ARG A 142 -4.68 -15.20 9.00
#